data_AF-A0A951RQW4-F1
#
_entry.id   AF-A0A951RQW4-F1
#
_cell.length_a   1.000
_cell.length_b   1.000
_cell.length_c   1.000
_cell.angle_alpha   90.00
_cell.angle_beta   90.00
_cell.angle_gamma   90.00
#
_symmetry.space_group_name_H-M   'P 1'
#
loop_
_entity.id
_entity.type
_entity.pdbx_description
1 polymer ?
#
loop_
_entity_poly.entity_id
_entity_poly.type
_entity_poly.pdbx_seq_one_letter_code
_entity_poly.pdbx_strand_id
1 'polypeptide(L)'
;MTRVSSFGHNQSMVSSLLQNQARLFDVQRQINTGKKADEFRGYTREAETLLSARTLKSRTDGYMSVAKEIRRKLDTNELQMESVRSAGDDLKQTIIDALGQDQAISFSESLQQAVTSVLSALNTQIAGNYIFAGSRTDTKPVTAQSLADLVAAPTVASLFQNDAEKLSGKVGDNVEIEYGMVASDIATDLLTSLKALADYDAGPFGPLDGPLTTAQRSFLQTEMVNLTTAIDTVQSYISQNALRQNRAEDVVETLDASNNFLEVFISDIEDVNLTDAATRLNGDQLALQASYNIMGQLSKLTLLNYL
;
A
#
# COMPACT_ATOMS: atom_id res chain seq x y z
N MET A 1 52.62 -48.91 36.38
CA MET A 1 52.49 -47.52 35.86
C MET A 1 51.32 -47.36 34.86
N THR A 2 50.26 -48.16 34.94
CA THR A 2 49.17 -48.21 33.95
C THR A 2 47.89 -47.45 34.34
N ARG A 3 47.81 -46.86 35.55
CA ARG A 3 46.60 -46.18 36.05
C ARG A 3 46.34 -44.79 35.47
N VAL A 4 47.40 -44.07 35.08
CA VAL A 4 47.27 -42.70 34.52
C VAL A 4 46.77 -42.75 33.07
N SER A 5 47.13 -43.77 32.29
CA SER A 5 46.66 -43.91 30.91
C SER A 5 45.20 -44.37 30.81
N SER A 6 44.72 -45.21 31.73
CA SER A 6 43.32 -45.66 31.76
C SER A 6 42.36 -44.54 32.17
N PHE A 7 42.76 -43.70 33.14
CA PHE A 7 41.99 -42.52 33.54
C PHE A 7 41.91 -41.47 32.42
N GLY A 8 43.05 -41.15 31.76
CA GLY A 8 43.07 -40.24 30.61
C GLY A 8 42.25 -40.76 29.42
N HIS A 9 42.26 -42.07 29.17
CA HIS A 9 41.45 -42.69 28.13
C HIS A 9 39.94 -42.63 28.43
N ASN A 10 39.53 -42.90 29.68
CA ASN A 10 38.14 -42.77 30.10
C ASN A 10 37.63 -41.31 29.98
N GLN A 11 38.43 -40.34 30.43
CA GLN A 11 38.10 -38.92 30.31
C GLN A 11 37.96 -38.48 28.84
N SER A 12 38.82 -38.97 27.95
CA SER A 12 38.73 -38.70 26.51
C SER A 12 37.46 -39.29 25.89
N MET A 13 37.06 -40.49 26.34
CA MET A 13 35.84 -41.15 25.85
C MET A 13 34.56 -40.46 26.34
N VAL A 14 34.51 -40.04 27.60
CA VAL A 14 33.43 -39.20 28.13
C VAL A 14 33.34 -37.89 27.37
N SER A 15 34.48 -37.22 27.13
CA SER A 15 34.53 -36.00 26.33
C SER A 15 34.02 -36.23 24.89
N SER A 16 34.41 -37.33 24.26
CA SER A 16 33.98 -37.67 22.89
C SER A 16 32.48 -37.97 22.83
N LEU A 17 31.94 -38.62 23.86
CA LEU A 17 30.51 -38.90 23.98
C LEU A 17 29.71 -37.60 24.17
N LEU A 18 30.15 -36.72 25.06
CA LEU A 18 29.53 -35.41 25.26
C LEU A 18 29.58 -34.57 23.97
N GLN A 19 30.67 -34.65 23.21
CA GLN A 19 30.76 -33.99 21.89
C GLN A 19 29.80 -34.60 20.86
N ASN A 20 29.65 -35.93 20.81
CA ASN A 20 28.67 -36.60 19.95
C ASN A 20 27.23 -36.20 20.31
N GLN A 21 26.92 -36.16 21.61
CA GLN A 21 25.61 -35.75 22.10
C GLN A 21 25.31 -34.29 21.77
N ALA A 22 26.29 -33.39 21.93
CA ALA A 22 26.17 -31.99 21.55
C ALA A 22 25.91 -31.82 20.04
N ARG A 23 26.66 -32.54 19.19
CA ARG A 23 26.43 -32.55 17.72
C ARG A 23 25.03 -33.03 17.34
N LEU A 24 24.58 -34.12 17.95
CA LEU A 24 23.23 -34.65 17.68
C LEU A 24 22.16 -33.64 18.07
N PHE A 25 22.30 -32.99 19.23
CA PHE A 25 21.38 -31.93 19.66
C PHE A 25 21.38 -30.75 18.68
N ASP A 26 22.56 -30.31 18.23
CA ASP A 26 22.70 -29.23 17.26
C ASP A 26 22.02 -29.57 15.92
N VAL A 27 22.23 -30.78 15.38
CA VAL A 27 21.61 -31.20 14.12
C VAL A 27 20.10 -31.37 14.28
N GLN A 28 19.64 -31.94 15.40
CA GLN A 28 18.21 -32.05 15.69
C GLN A 28 17.55 -30.68 15.80
N ARG A 29 18.23 -29.71 16.43
CA ARG A 29 17.80 -28.32 16.44
C ARG A 29 17.73 -27.75 15.03
N GLN A 30 18.79 -27.89 14.22
CA GLN A 30 18.83 -27.39 12.84
C GLN A 30 17.65 -27.94 12.02
N ILE A 31 17.31 -29.23 12.18
CA ILE A 31 16.15 -29.85 11.52
C ILE A 31 14.83 -29.25 12.02
N ASN A 32 14.70 -29.00 13.33
CA ASN A 32 13.49 -28.46 13.92
C ASN A 32 13.26 -26.97 13.56
N THR A 33 14.32 -26.17 13.48
CA THR A 33 14.24 -24.73 13.21
C THR A 33 14.37 -24.39 11.73
N GLY A 34 14.94 -25.29 10.92
CA GLY A 34 15.31 -25.03 9.53
C GLY A 34 16.52 -24.10 9.38
N LYS A 35 17.17 -23.68 10.47
CA LYS A 35 18.23 -22.67 10.49
C LYS A 35 19.57 -23.28 10.89
N LYS A 36 20.67 -22.81 10.30
CA LYS A 36 22.05 -23.27 10.59
C LYS A 36 22.48 -22.92 12.02
N ALA A 37 22.07 -21.77 12.56
CA ALA A 37 22.37 -21.33 13.92
C ALA A 37 21.24 -20.47 14.51
N ASP A 38 21.14 -20.42 15.84
CA ASP A 38 20.14 -19.57 16.54
C ASP A 38 20.61 -18.12 16.72
N GLU A 39 21.92 -17.93 16.81
CA GLU A 39 22.55 -16.65 17.10
C GLU A 39 23.47 -16.22 15.96
N PHE A 40 23.60 -14.89 15.78
CA PHE A 40 24.55 -14.29 14.84
C PHE A 40 25.99 -14.78 15.01
N ARG A 41 26.38 -15.17 16.23
CA ARG A 41 27.71 -15.75 16.52
C ARG A 41 27.97 -17.05 15.74
N GLY A 42 26.93 -17.82 15.45
CA GLY A 42 26.99 -19.04 14.65
C GLY A 42 27.24 -18.79 13.16
N TYR A 43 27.06 -17.55 12.69
CA TYR A 43 27.29 -17.12 11.31
C TYR A 43 28.62 -16.35 11.15
N THR A 44 29.66 -16.73 11.88
CA THR A 44 30.83 -15.89 12.26
C THR A 44 31.49 -15.06 11.14
N ARG A 45 31.44 -15.47 9.87
CA ARG A 45 31.95 -14.70 8.71
C ARG A 45 30.90 -13.87 7.97
N GLU A 46 29.63 -14.24 8.09
CA GLU A 46 28.50 -13.69 7.35
C GLU A 46 27.54 -12.89 8.25
N ALA A 47 27.78 -12.86 9.56
CA ALA A 47 26.90 -12.22 10.55
C ALA A 47 26.66 -10.74 10.28
N GLU A 48 27.70 -9.99 9.89
CA GLU A 48 27.58 -8.56 9.54
C GLU A 48 26.76 -8.37 8.26
N THR A 49 27.02 -9.19 7.25
CA THR A 49 26.29 -9.19 5.98
C THR A 49 24.82 -9.54 6.19
N LEU A 50 24.55 -10.53 7.03
CA LEU A 50 23.21 -10.98 7.39
C LEU A 50 22.42 -9.91 8.14
N LEU A 51 23.04 -9.28 9.14
CA LEU A 51 22.44 -8.18 9.89
C LEU A 51 22.13 -6.99 8.97
N SER A 52 23.06 -6.67 8.07
CA SER A 52 22.88 -5.60 7.08
C SER A 52 21.73 -5.92 6.11
N ALA A 53 21.66 -7.15 5.62
CA ALA A 53 20.58 -7.61 4.74
C ALA A 53 19.21 -7.54 5.43
N ARG A 54 19.10 -8.00 6.69
CA ARG A 54 17.88 -7.90 7.49
C ARG A 54 17.46 -6.44 7.73
N THR A 55 18.40 -5.57 8.05
CA THR A 55 18.15 -4.13 8.25
C THR A 55 17.65 -3.48 6.97
N LEU A 56 18.31 -3.78 5.84
CA LEU A 56 17.90 -3.29 4.53
C LEU A 56 16.50 -3.80 4.16
N LYS A 57 16.22 -5.09 4.38
CA LYS A 57 14.90 -5.68 4.13
C LYS A 57 13.82 -5.00 4.97
N SER A 58 14.04 -4.81 6.27
CA SER A 58 13.08 -4.12 7.14
C SER A 58 12.79 -2.69 6.66
N ARG A 59 13.80 -1.98 6.14
CA ARG A 59 13.61 -0.66 5.55
C ARG A 59 12.81 -0.71 4.24
N THR A 60 13.12 -1.66 3.36
CA THR A 60 12.37 -1.90 2.11
C THR A 60 10.91 -2.28 2.38
N ASP A 61 10.64 -3.11 3.40
CA ASP A 61 9.29 -3.45 3.86
C ASP A 61 8.51 -2.21 4.34
N GLY A 62 9.20 -1.28 5.02
CA GLY A 62 8.62 0.01 5.41
C GLY A 62 8.23 0.86 4.20
N TYR A 63 9.13 1.02 3.23
CA TYR A 63 8.84 1.75 1.99
C TYR A 63 7.73 1.08 1.17
N MET A 64 7.69 -0.25 1.13
CA MET A 64 6.66 -1.03 0.44
C MET A 64 5.28 -0.76 1.04
N SER A 65 5.18 -0.70 2.36
CA SER A 65 3.93 -0.42 3.05
C SER A 65 3.40 0.99 2.73
N VAL A 66 4.29 1.98 2.73
CA VAL A 66 3.97 3.37 2.35
C VAL A 66 3.56 3.44 0.87
N ALA A 67 4.31 2.82 -0.04
CA ALA A 67 4.01 2.81 -1.47
C ALA A 67 2.64 2.18 -1.77
N LYS A 68 2.31 1.06 -1.12
CA LYS A 68 0.98 0.43 -1.22
C LYS A 68 -0.14 1.29 -0.64
N GLU A 69 0.12 2.08 0.40
CA GLU A 69 -0.86 3.05 0.91
C GLU A 69 -1.09 4.19 -0.09
N ILE A 70 0.00 4.77 -0.62
CA ILE A 70 -0.07 5.82 -1.64
C ILE A 70 -0.86 5.34 -2.86
N ARG A 71 -0.56 4.14 -3.38
CA ARG A 71 -1.29 3.56 -4.51
C ARG A 71 -2.79 3.48 -4.24
N ARG A 72 -3.20 2.92 -3.09
CA ARG A 72 -4.62 2.84 -2.70
C ARG A 72 -5.31 4.21 -2.63
N LYS A 73 -4.60 5.23 -2.15
CA LYS A 73 -5.13 6.60 -2.13
C LYS A 73 -5.29 7.17 -3.53
N LEU A 74 -4.30 6.98 -4.40
CA LEU A 74 -4.38 7.40 -5.80
C LEU A 74 -5.51 6.69 -6.55
N ASP A 75 -5.72 5.38 -6.32
CA ASP A 75 -6.83 4.61 -6.89
C ASP A 75 -8.19 5.17 -6.44
N THR A 76 -8.30 5.54 -5.16
CA THR A 76 -9.51 6.17 -4.66
C THR A 76 -9.73 7.54 -5.31
N ASN A 77 -8.69 8.37 -5.39
CA ASN A 77 -8.78 9.70 -5.99
C ASN A 77 -9.25 9.62 -7.44
N GLU A 78 -8.72 8.68 -8.22
CA GLU A 78 -9.16 8.43 -9.60
C GLU A 78 -10.65 8.12 -9.65
N LEU A 79 -11.13 7.13 -8.88
CA LEU A 79 -12.54 6.76 -8.85
C LEU A 79 -13.47 7.94 -8.52
N GLN A 80 -13.09 8.79 -7.56
CA GLN A 80 -13.91 9.94 -7.21
C GLN A 80 -13.87 11.03 -8.29
N MET A 81 -12.71 11.29 -8.90
CA MET A 81 -12.62 12.24 -10.02
C MET A 81 -13.37 11.74 -11.25
N GLU A 82 -13.36 10.43 -11.53
CA GLU A 82 -14.18 9.83 -12.59
C GLU A 82 -15.66 10.03 -12.32
N SER A 83 -16.11 9.88 -11.06
CA SER A 83 -17.50 10.19 -10.68
C SER A 83 -17.84 11.67 -10.90
N VAL A 84 -16.93 12.59 -10.56
CA VAL A 84 -17.09 14.03 -10.82
C VAL A 84 -17.18 14.32 -12.32
N ARG A 85 -16.27 13.72 -13.12
CA ARG A 85 -16.23 13.87 -14.57
C ARG A 85 -17.51 13.35 -15.23
N SER A 86 -17.94 12.14 -14.86
CA SER A 86 -19.15 11.51 -15.39
C SER A 86 -20.40 12.36 -15.10
N ALA A 87 -20.53 12.91 -13.89
CA ALA A 87 -21.64 13.80 -13.57
C ALA A 87 -21.65 15.08 -14.42
N GLY A 88 -20.47 15.62 -14.75
CA GLY A 88 -20.33 16.73 -15.69
C GLY A 88 -20.69 16.34 -17.13
N ASP A 89 -20.21 15.18 -17.60
CA ASP A 89 -20.50 14.65 -18.94
C ASP A 89 -22.00 14.38 -19.12
N ASP A 90 -22.68 13.80 -18.13
CA ASP A 90 -24.12 13.54 -18.15
C ASP A 90 -24.94 14.85 -18.23
N LEU A 91 -24.53 15.87 -17.48
CA LEU A 91 -25.16 17.19 -17.54
C LEU A 91 -24.90 17.88 -18.89
N LYS A 92 -23.68 17.78 -19.41
CA LYS A 92 -23.33 18.28 -20.75
C LYS A 92 -24.18 17.63 -21.82
N GLN A 93 -24.41 16.31 -21.73
CA GLN A 93 -25.29 15.60 -22.65
C GLN A 93 -26.73 16.12 -22.55
N THR A 94 -27.22 16.37 -21.33
CA THR A 94 -28.55 16.99 -21.12
C THR A 94 -28.65 18.36 -21.80
N ILE A 95 -27.60 19.19 -21.75
CA ILE A 95 -27.55 20.48 -22.45
C ILE A 95 -27.57 20.30 -23.97
N ILE A 96 -26.78 19.34 -24.50
CA ILE A 96 -26.75 19.04 -25.94
C ILE A 96 -28.14 18.61 -26.43
N ASP A 97 -28.80 17.73 -25.68
CA ASP A 97 -30.13 17.22 -26.02
C ASP A 97 -31.17 18.34 -25.97
N ALA A 98 -31.09 19.24 -24.99
CA ALA A 98 -31.99 20.38 -24.89
C ALA A 98 -31.81 21.37 -26.06
N LEU A 99 -30.56 21.65 -26.45
CA LEU A 99 -30.24 22.51 -27.58
C LEU A 99 -30.65 21.89 -28.93
N GLY A 100 -30.50 20.57 -29.08
CA GLY A 100 -30.85 19.83 -30.30
C GLY A 100 -32.36 19.69 -30.50
N GLN A 101 -33.12 19.53 -29.42
CA GLN A 101 -34.58 19.42 -29.44
C GLN A 101 -35.30 20.77 -29.33
N ASP A 102 -34.55 21.84 -29.10
CA ASP A 102 -35.05 23.18 -28.79
C ASP A 102 -36.03 23.20 -27.60
N GLN A 103 -35.85 22.26 -26.69
CA GLN A 103 -36.73 22.02 -25.55
C GLN A 103 -35.92 21.38 -24.43
N ALA A 104 -36.00 21.94 -23.22
CA ALA A 104 -35.48 21.31 -22.03
C ALA A 104 -36.51 20.32 -21.45
N ILE A 105 -36.03 19.15 -21.00
CA ILE A 105 -36.84 18.10 -20.38
C ILE A 105 -36.10 17.65 -19.13
N SER A 106 -36.76 17.70 -17.96
CA SER A 106 -36.18 17.28 -16.67
C SER A 106 -34.82 17.91 -16.35
N PHE A 107 -34.53 19.10 -16.87
CA PHE A 107 -33.20 19.73 -16.73
C PHE A 107 -32.83 19.98 -15.27
N SER A 108 -33.75 20.50 -14.47
CA SER A 108 -33.52 20.77 -13.05
C SER A 108 -33.26 19.49 -12.26
N GLU A 109 -33.88 18.36 -12.62
CA GLU A 109 -33.62 17.05 -12.01
C GLU A 109 -32.21 16.56 -12.33
N SER A 110 -31.81 16.63 -13.62
CA SER A 110 -30.44 16.30 -14.05
C SER A 110 -29.39 17.18 -13.37
N LEU A 111 -29.65 18.49 -13.26
CA LEU A 111 -28.76 19.43 -12.58
C LEU A 111 -28.62 19.11 -11.08
N GLN A 112 -29.73 18.81 -10.41
CA GLN A 112 -29.71 18.44 -8.99
C GLN A 112 -28.95 17.12 -8.77
N GLN A 113 -29.13 16.14 -9.65
CA GLN A 113 -28.40 14.87 -9.60
C GLN A 113 -26.90 15.10 -9.82
N ALA A 114 -26.52 15.89 -10.83
CA ALA A 114 -25.13 16.20 -11.11
C ALA A 114 -24.44 16.87 -9.92
N VAL A 115 -25.08 17.89 -9.33
CA VAL A 115 -24.55 18.58 -8.13
C VAL A 115 -24.41 17.62 -6.95
N THR A 116 -25.41 16.77 -6.70
CA THR A 116 -25.36 15.81 -5.59
C THR A 116 -24.22 14.80 -5.77
N SER A 117 -24.05 14.28 -6.98
CA SER A 117 -22.95 13.35 -7.32
C SER A 117 -21.59 14.00 -7.14
N VAL A 118 -21.39 15.21 -7.67
CA VAL A 118 -20.12 15.95 -7.54
C VAL A 118 -19.81 16.25 -6.07
N LEU A 119 -20.78 16.76 -5.31
CA LEU A 119 -20.58 17.08 -3.89
C LEU A 119 -20.32 15.82 -3.05
N SER A 120 -20.97 14.69 -3.38
CA SER A 120 -20.72 13.42 -2.70
C SER A 120 -19.30 12.91 -2.97
N ALA A 121 -18.87 12.93 -4.24
CA ALA A 121 -17.54 12.47 -4.63
C ALA A 121 -16.42 13.32 -3.99
N LEU A 122 -16.61 14.65 -3.93
CA LEU A 122 -15.66 15.57 -3.31
C LEU A 122 -15.62 15.45 -1.77
N ASN A 123 -16.71 15.01 -1.15
CA ASN A 123 -16.80 14.78 0.30
C ASN A 123 -16.59 13.31 0.69
N THR A 124 -15.99 12.49 -0.18
CA THR A 124 -15.70 11.09 0.13
C THR A 124 -14.72 10.95 1.29
N GLN A 125 -15.03 10.01 2.19
CA GLN A 125 -14.24 9.70 3.38
C GLN A 125 -13.68 8.27 3.32
N ILE A 126 -12.42 8.12 3.73
CA ILE A 126 -11.81 6.81 4.00
C ILE A 126 -11.34 6.79 5.45
N ALA A 127 -11.83 5.80 6.21
CA ALA A 127 -11.48 5.61 7.61
C ALA A 127 -11.68 6.88 8.47
N GLY A 128 -12.70 7.68 8.17
CA GLY A 128 -13.02 8.94 8.87
C GLY A 128 -12.29 10.18 8.35
N ASN A 129 -11.34 10.02 7.44
CA ASN A 129 -10.56 11.13 6.86
C ASN A 129 -11.09 11.52 5.48
N TYR A 130 -11.26 12.81 5.24
CA TYR A 130 -11.60 13.33 3.92
C TYR A 130 -10.40 13.32 2.98
N ILE A 131 -10.56 12.72 1.80
CA ILE A 131 -9.43 12.48 0.88
C ILE A 131 -9.00 13.75 0.12
N PHE A 132 -9.93 14.70 -0.10
CA PHE A 132 -9.70 15.93 -0.86
C PHE A 132 -9.53 17.18 0.02
N ALA A 133 -9.40 17.01 1.34
CA ALA A 133 -9.26 18.12 2.28
C ALA A 133 -7.82 18.66 2.41
N GLY A 134 -6.85 18.00 1.75
CA GLY A 134 -5.43 18.28 1.91
C GLY A 134 -4.90 17.78 3.26
N SER A 135 -4.24 18.64 4.03
CA SER A 135 -3.75 18.28 5.38
C SER A 135 -4.85 18.33 6.46
N ARG A 136 -5.99 18.97 6.19
CA ARG A 136 -7.14 19.08 7.10
C ARG A 136 -8.11 17.89 6.98
N THR A 137 -7.66 16.70 7.35
CA THR A 137 -8.44 15.46 7.17
C THR A 137 -9.76 15.38 7.95
N ASP A 138 -9.93 16.21 8.99
CA ASP A 138 -11.09 16.20 9.90
C ASP A 138 -12.24 17.11 9.43
N THR A 139 -12.03 17.94 8.41
CA THR A 139 -13.02 18.90 7.93
C THR A 139 -13.51 18.55 6.54
N LYS A 140 -14.83 18.68 6.31
CA LYS A 140 -15.43 18.52 4.97
C LYS A 140 -14.72 19.41 3.96
N PRO A 141 -14.20 18.87 2.84
CA PRO A 141 -13.59 19.66 1.77
C PRO A 141 -14.56 20.69 1.20
N VAL A 142 -15.83 20.29 1.02
CA VAL A 142 -16.89 21.15 0.48
C VAL A 142 -18.06 21.23 1.45
N THR A 143 -18.43 22.44 1.84
CA THR A 143 -19.50 22.70 2.81
C THR A 143 -20.90 22.54 2.24
N ALA A 144 -21.10 22.78 0.94
CA ALA A 144 -22.37 22.59 0.26
C ALA A 144 -22.81 21.11 0.32
N GLN A 145 -24.10 20.86 0.57
CA GLN A 145 -24.69 19.51 0.57
C GLN A 145 -25.79 19.38 -0.49
N SER A 146 -26.23 20.49 -1.08
CA SER A 146 -27.33 20.53 -2.04
C SER A 146 -27.15 21.63 -3.08
N LEU A 147 -27.96 21.56 -4.15
CA LEU A 147 -28.08 22.62 -5.15
C LEU A 147 -28.44 23.97 -4.51
N ALA A 148 -29.31 23.96 -3.49
CA ALA A 148 -29.71 25.17 -2.79
C ALA A 148 -28.53 25.84 -2.06
N ASP A 149 -27.63 25.05 -1.47
CA ASP A 149 -26.42 25.58 -0.80
C ASP A 149 -25.45 26.20 -1.81
N LEU A 150 -25.36 25.62 -3.02
CA LEU A 150 -24.54 26.14 -4.10
C LEU A 150 -25.08 27.47 -4.65
N VAL A 151 -26.40 27.60 -4.78
CA VAL A 151 -27.07 28.87 -5.15
C VAL A 151 -26.89 29.93 -4.06
N ALA A 152 -27.06 29.55 -2.78
CA ALA A 152 -26.94 30.46 -1.65
C ALA A 152 -25.49 30.94 -1.39
N ALA A 153 -24.49 30.24 -1.90
CA ALA A 153 -23.09 30.60 -1.72
C ALA A 153 -22.73 31.90 -2.46
N PRO A 154 -22.01 32.85 -1.81
CA PRO A 154 -21.60 34.10 -2.46
C PRO A 154 -20.55 33.87 -3.55
N THR A 155 -19.65 32.90 -3.34
CA THR A 155 -18.68 32.44 -4.33
C THR A 155 -18.44 30.94 -4.18
N VAL A 156 -18.08 30.27 -5.26
CA VAL A 156 -17.69 28.84 -5.20
C VAL A 156 -16.46 28.63 -4.32
N ALA A 157 -15.51 29.58 -4.33
CA ALA A 157 -14.34 29.55 -3.46
C ALA A 157 -14.69 29.49 -1.96
N SER A 158 -15.80 30.11 -1.54
CA SER A 158 -16.23 30.09 -0.12
C SER A 158 -16.76 28.74 0.35
N LEU A 159 -17.10 27.84 -0.59
CA LEU A 159 -17.60 26.52 -0.28
C LEU A 159 -16.48 25.54 0.11
N PHE A 160 -15.26 25.83 -0.34
CA PHE A 160 -14.08 25.02 -0.08
C PHE A 160 -13.47 25.36 1.28
N GLN A 161 -13.25 24.33 2.11
CA GLN A 161 -12.56 24.44 3.41
C GLN A 161 -11.23 23.68 3.44
N ASN A 162 -10.89 23.01 2.34
CA ASN A 162 -9.60 22.36 2.15
C ASN A 162 -8.44 23.36 2.23
N ASP A 163 -7.27 22.88 2.60
CA ASP A 163 -6.03 23.66 2.46
C ASP A 163 -5.41 23.46 1.06
N ALA A 164 -4.24 24.08 0.84
CA ALA A 164 -3.47 23.97 -0.40
C ALA A 164 -2.32 22.94 -0.30
N GLU A 165 -2.23 22.18 0.79
CA GLU A 165 -1.12 21.28 1.06
C GLU A 165 -1.35 19.93 0.35
N LYS A 166 -0.41 19.58 -0.54
CA LYS A 166 -0.44 18.31 -1.27
C LYS A 166 0.42 17.31 -0.52
N LEU A 167 -0.24 16.32 0.08
CA LEU A 167 0.42 15.23 0.79
C LEU A 167 1.40 14.49 -0.14
N SER A 168 2.57 14.19 0.41
CA SER A 168 3.61 13.41 -0.23
C SER A 168 4.05 12.27 0.69
N GLY A 169 4.60 11.22 0.09
CA GLY A 169 5.10 10.07 0.83
C GLY A 169 6.43 9.58 0.27
N LYS A 170 7.37 9.38 1.20
CA LYS A 170 8.70 8.85 0.88
C LYS A 170 8.64 7.33 0.69
N VAL A 171 8.97 6.87 -0.51
CA VAL A 171 8.91 5.47 -0.93
C VAL A 171 10.29 4.89 -1.28
N GLY A 172 11.34 5.61 -0.91
CA GLY A 172 12.73 5.21 -1.09
C GLY A 172 13.65 6.31 -0.57
N ASP A 173 14.97 6.06 -0.52
CA ASP A 173 15.92 7.01 0.07
C ASP A 173 15.87 8.39 -0.62
N ASN A 174 15.62 8.42 -1.95
CA ASN A 174 15.50 9.63 -2.78
C ASN A 174 14.24 9.63 -3.68
N VAL A 175 13.21 8.84 -3.34
CA VAL A 175 11.97 8.78 -4.13
C VAL A 175 10.81 9.20 -3.25
N GLU A 176 10.13 10.26 -3.67
CA GLU A 176 8.91 10.76 -3.06
C GLU A 176 7.82 10.84 -4.12
N ILE A 177 6.62 10.43 -3.73
CA ILE A 177 5.43 10.49 -4.58
C ILE A 177 4.45 11.46 -3.91
N GLU A 178 4.13 12.53 -4.61
CA GLU A 178 3.02 13.41 -4.26
C GLU A 178 1.71 12.71 -4.66
N TYR A 179 0.79 12.58 -3.70
CA TYR A 179 -0.51 11.94 -3.90
C TYR A 179 -1.68 12.78 -3.37
N GLY A 180 -1.39 13.85 -2.65
CA GLY A 180 -2.39 14.79 -2.19
C GLY A 180 -3.08 15.47 -3.36
N MET A 181 -4.40 15.52 -3.27
CA MET A 181 -5.24 16.21 -4.22
C MET A 181 -6.27 17.00 -3.45
N VAL A 182 -6.64 18.16 -3.99
CA VAL A 182 -7.37 19.18 -3.26
C VAL A 182 -8.66 19.45 -4.01
N ALA A 183 -9.79 19.50 -3.29
CA ALA A 183 -11.11 19.70 -3.92
C ALA A 183 -11.19 20.99 -4.74
N SER A 184 -10.59 22.08 -4.25
CA SER A 184 -10.56 23.37 -4.98
C SER A 184 -9.80 23.31 -6.30
N ASP A 185 -8.72 22.51 -6.37
CA ASP A 185 -7.91 22.38 -7.58
C ASP A 185 -8.68 21.65 -8.68
N ILE A 186 -9.50 20.66 -8.31
CA ILE A 186 -10.21 19.77 -9.24
C ILE A 186 -11.55 20.39 -9.68
N ALA A 187 -12.33 20.91 -8.73
CA ALA A 187 -13.77 21.10 -8.93
C ALA A 187 -14.23 22.57 -8.98
N THR A 188 -13.34 23.54 -8.84
CA THR A 188 -13.72 24.97 -8.85
C THR A 188 -14.45 25.35 -10.13
N ASP A 189 -13.89 25.01 -11.29
CA ASP A 189 -14.48 25.36 -12.58
C ASP A 189 -15.81 24.65 -12.79
N LEU A 190 -15.89 23.36 -12.41
CA LEU A 190 -17.10 22.57 -12.54
C LEU A 190 -18.22 23.09 -11.63
N LEU A 191 -17.93 23.35 -10.36
CA LEU A 191 -18.89 23.92 -9.42
C LEU A 191 -19.30 25.34 -9.82
N THR A 192 -18.42 26.09 -10.50
CA THR A 192 -18.75 27.41 -11.06
C THR A 192 -19.77 27.28 -12.18
N SER A 193 -19.57 26.34 -13.11
CA SER A 193 -20.56 26.04 -14.15
C SER A 193 -21.88 25.53 -13.58
N LEU A 194 -21.83 24.61 -12.61
CA LEU A 194 -23.03 24.11 -11.94
C LEU A 194 -23.79 25.21 -11.21
N LYS A 195 -23.07 26.12 -10.54
CA LYS A 195 -23.66 27.29 -9.90
C LYS A 195 -24.30 28.23 -10.92
N ALA A 196 -23.62 28.51 -12.04
CA ALA A 196 -24.17 29.37 -13.09
C ALA A 196 -25.47 28.82 -13.67
N LEU A 197 -25.53 27.52 -13.93
CA LEU A 197 -26.76 26.83 -14.36
C LEU A 197 -27.86 26.93 -13.31
N ALA A 198 -27.53 26.71 -12.03
CA ALA A 198 -28.49 26.76 -10.93
C ALA A 198 -29.04 28.17 -10.68
N ASP A 199 -28.17 29.19 -10.71
CA ASP A 199 -28.54 30.59 -10.54
C ASP A 199 -29.42 31.07 -11.72
N TYR A 200 -29.15 30.57 -12.93
CA TYR A 200 -29.97 30.88 -14.11
C TYR A 200 -31.35 30.20 -14.06
N ASP A 201 -31.41 28.93 -13.66
CA ASP A 201 -32.66 28.16 -13.50
C ASP A 201 -33.56 28.72 -12.38
N ALA A 202 -32.94 29.20 -11.29
CA ALA A 202 -33.65 29.89 -10.21
C ALA A 202 -34.00 31.36 -10.52
N GLY A 203 -33.46 31.90 -11.61
CA GLY A 203 -33.60 33.29 -12.02
C GLY A 203 -34.88 33.60 -12.82
N PRO A 204 -35.04 34.85 -13.28
CA PRO A 204 -36.23 35.30 -14.02
C PRO A 204 -36.36 34.66 -15.42
N PHE A 205 -35.31 33.99 -15.90
CA PHE A 205 -35.29 33.28 -17.18
C PHE A 205 -35.41 31.75 -17.01
N GLY A 206 -35.63 31.26 -15.78
CA GLY A 206 -35.98 29.89 -15.50
C GLY A 206 -37.49 29.69 -15.27
N PRO A 207 -37.94 28.45 -15.03
CA PRO A 207 -37.15 27.22 -15.08
C PRO A 207 -36.74 26.87 -16.53
N LEU A 208 -35.63 26.15 -16.67
CA LEU A 208 -35.21 25.50 -17.90
C LEU A 208 -36.07 24.25 -18.12
N ASP A 209 -37.37 24.46 -18.35
CA ASP A 209 -38.33 23.40 -18.62
C ASP A 209 -39.24 23.80 -19.80
N GLY A 210 -39.43 22.88 -20.74
CA GLY A 210 -40.18 23.14 -21.96
C GLY A 210 -39.39 23.86 -23.07
N PRO A 211 -40.09 24.43 -24.07
CA PRO A 211 -39.46 25.02 -25.25
C PRO A 211 -38.49 26.14 -24.91
N LEU A 212 -37.29 26.11 -25.49
CA LEU A 212 -36.24 27.06 -25.16
C LEU A 212 -36.48 28.43 -25.81
N THR A 213 -36.34 29.48 -25.02
CA THR A 213 -36.24 30.86 -25.52
C THR A 213 -34.85 31.11 -26.13
N THR A 214 -34.74 32.14 -26.98
CA THR A 214 -33.44 32.55 -27.56
C THR A 214 -32.40 32.88 -26.49
N ALA A 215 -32.82 33.48 -25.36
CA ALA A 215 -31.94 33.79 -24.24
C ALA A 215 -31.44 32.52 -23.54
N GLN A 216 -32.34 31.58 -23.23
CA GLN A 216 -31.98 30.28 -22.65
C GLN A 216 -31.04 29.50 -23.56
N ARG A 217 -31.30 29.47 -24.87
CA ARG A 217 -30.44 28.81 -25.85
C ARG A 217 -29.03 29.41 -25.88
N SER A 218 -28.93 30.74 -25.93
CA SER A 218 -27.64 31.44 -25.93
C SER A 218 -26.86 31.15 -24.64
N PHE A 219 -27.54 31.15 -23.48
CA PHE A 219 -26.94 30.85 -22.20
C PHE A 219 -26.41 29.41 -22.16
N LEU A 220 -27.24 28.42 -22.52
CA LEU A 220 -26.86 27.00 -22.55
C LEU A 220 -25.69 26.73 -23.52
N GLN A 221 -25.61 27.43 -24.66
CA GLN A 221 -24.48 27.33 -25.58
C GLN A 221 -23.18 27.83 -24.96
N THR A 222 -23.21 28.99 -24.27
CA THR A 222 -22.04 29.49 -23.54
C THR A 222 -21.64 28.54 -22.41
N GLU A 223 -22.63 28.08 -21.64
CA GLU A 223 -22.36 27.25 -20.47
C GLU A 223 -21.88 25.83 -20.84
N MET A 224 -22.30 25.30 -21.99
CA MET A 224 -21.75 24.05 -22.54
C MET A 224 -20.24 24.14 -22.81
N VAL A 225 -19.74 25.30 -23.26
CA VAL A 225 -18.31 25.53 -23.50
C VAL A 225 -17.55 25.63 -22.17
N ASN A 226 -18.10 26.37 -21.19
CA ASN A 226 -17.53 26.47 -19.85
C ASN A 226 -17.47 25.09 -19.17
N LEU A 227 -18.58 24.34 -19.20
CA LEU A 227 -18.68 23.00 -18.64
C LEU A 227 -17.70 22.02 -19.31
N THR A 228 -17.51 22.11 -20.63
CA THR A 228 -16.51 21.31 -21.34
C THR A 228 -15.09 21.61 -20.83
N THR A 229 -14.76 22.89 -20.65
CA THR A 229 -13.44 23.31 -20.13
C THR A 229 -13.23 22.82 -18.69
N ALA A 230 -14.28 22.84 -17.87
CA ALA A 230 -14.23 22.31 -16.51
C ALA A 230 -14.03 20.78 -16.48
N ILE A 231 -14.75 20.05 -17.34
CA ILE A 231 -14.59 18.59 -17.51
C ILE A 231 -13.16 18.24 -17.95
N ASP A 232 -12.61 18.97 -18.91
CA ASP A 232 -11.23 18.78 -19.40
C ASP A 232 -10.20 19.03 -18.29
N THR A 233 -10.49 19.97 -17.38
CA THR A 233 -9.65 20.24 -16.22
C THR A 233 -9.65 19.05 -15.26
N VAL A 234 -10.82 18.50 -14.93
CA VAL A 234 -10.92 17.28 -14.12
C VAL A 234 -10.19 16.12 -14.81
N GLN A 235 -10.35 15.97 -16.12
CA GLN A 235 -9.65 14.95 -16.91
C GLN A 235 -8.13 15.10 -16.84
N SER A 236 -7.60 16.33 -16.83
CA SER A 236 -6.18 16.58 -16.64
C SER A 236 -5.67 16.09 -15.28
N TYR A 237 -6.44 16.28 -14.22
CA TYR A 237 -6.11 15.75 -12.89
C TYR A 237 -6.17 14.22 -12.84
N ILE A 238 -7.16 13.59 -13.51
CA ILE A 238 -7.21 12.13 -13.68
C ILE A 238 -5.94 11.63 -14.37
N SER A 239 -5.53 12.26 -15.48
CA SER A 239 -4.32 11.87 -16.21
C SER A 239 -3.04 12.06 -15.37
N GLN A 240 -2.95 13.13 -14.58
CA GLN A 240 -1.83 13.33 -13.66
C GLN A 240 -1.81 12.29 -12.54
N ASN A 241 -2.97 11.88 -12.03
CA ASN A 241 -3.10 10.81 -11.05
C ASN A 241 -2.67 9.45 -11.62
N ALA A 242 -3.07 9.14 -12.86
CA ALA A 242 -2.66 7.92 -13.57
C ALA A 242 -1.13 7.81 -13.70
N LEU A 243 -0.45 8.92 -14.04
CA LEU A 243 1.02 8.95 -14.08
C LEU A 243 1.64 8.68 -12.69
N ARG A 244 1.02 9.19 -11.62
CA ARG A 244 1.45 8.93 -10.24
C ARG A 244 1.17 7.48 -9.81
N GLN A 245 0.08 6.88 -10.26
CA GLN A 245 -0.25 5.47 -10.03
C GLN A 245 0.78 4.56 -10.69
N ASN A 246 1.08 4.76 -11.97
CA ASN A 246 2.11 4.00 -12.69
C ASN A 246 3.45 4.10 -11.96
N ARG A 247 3.84 5.31 -11.54
CA ARG A 247 5.07 5.50 -10.77
C ARG A 247 5.04 4.79 -9.42
N ALA A 248 3.90 4.77 -8.72
CA ALA A 248 3.74 4.05 -7.46
C ALA A 248 3.81 2.53 -7.68
N GLU A 249 3.26 2.03 -8.78
CA GLU A 249 3.33 0.63 -9.19
C GLU A 249 4.78 0.21 -9.50
N ASP A 250 5.51 0.98 -10.32
CA ASP A 250 6.94 0.74 -10.61
C ASP A 250 7.79 0.65 -9.32
N VAL A 251 7.50 1.54 -8.36
CA VAL A 251 8.18 1.53 -7.06
C VAL A 251 7.80 0.30 -6.25
N VAL A 252 6.53 -0.09 -6.22
CA VAL A 252 6.10 -1.34 -5.55
C VAL A 252 6.81 -2.54 -6.18
N GLU A 253 6.84 -2.66 -7.50
CA GLU A 253 7.53 -3.77 -8.18
C GLU A 253 9.04 -3.81 -7.85
N THR A 254 9.69 -2.65 -7.85
CA THR A 254 11.12 -2.53 -7.52
C THR A 254 11.41 -2.94 -6.08
N LEU A 255 10.58 -2.49 -5.13
CA LEU A 255 10.70 -2.84 -3.72
C LEU A 255 10.40 -4.32 -3.49
N ASP A 256 9.46 -4.90 -4.24
CA ASP A 256 9.11 -6.32 -4.15
C ASP A 256 10.28 -7.19 -4.64
N ALA A 257 10.84 -6.87 -5.81
CA ALA A 257 12.02 -7.54 -6.33
C ALA A 257 13.21 -7.46 -5.35
N SER A 258 13.41 -6.28 -4.73
CA SER A 258 14.46 -6.08 -3.72
C SER A 258 14.22 -6.92 -2.47
N ASN A 259 12.98 -7.00 -1.99
CA ASN A 259 12.60 -7.84 -0.86
C ASN A 259 12.79 -9.33 -1.15
N ASN A 260 12.36 -9.79 -2.32
CA ASN A 260 12.53 -11.18 -2.76
C ASN A 260 14.02 -11.55 -2.85
N PHE A 261 14.85 -10.67 -3.42
CA PHE A 261 16.30 -10.87 -3.44
C PHE A 261 16.88 -10.97 -2.03
N LEU A 262 16.52 -10.06 -1.13
CA LEU A 262 17.01 -10.06 0.25
C LEU A 262 16.54 -11.29 1.02
N GLU A 263 15.31 -11.76 0.78
CA GLU A 263 14.77 -12.98 1.39
C GLU A 263 15.56 -14.22 0.96
N VAL A 264 15.81 -14.38 -0.34
CA VAL A 264 16.67 -15.46 -0.87
C VAL A 264 18.08 -15.35 -0.32
N PHE A 265 18.67 -14.16 -0.33
CA PHE A 265 20.02 -13.93 0.18
C PHE A 265 20.16 -14.26 1.68
N ILE A 266 19.17 -13.87 2.49
CA ILE A 266 19.10 -14.20 3.91
C ILE A 266 18.94 -15.72 4.08
N SER A 267 18.06 -16.35 3.30
CA SER A 267 17.85 -17.81 3.29
C SER A 267 19.12 -18.57 2.97
N ASP A 268 19.87 -18.19 1.93
CA ASP A 268 21.12 -18.86 1.54
C ASP A 268 22.16 -18.88 2.67
N ILE A 269 22.20 -17.80 3.46
CA ILE A 269 23.07 -17.68 4.63
C ILE A 269 22.51 -18.48 5.81
N GLU A 270 21.22 -18.36 6.09
CA GLU A 270 20.61 -18.83 7.34
C GLU A 270 20.11 -20.27 7.31
N ASP A 271 19.63 -20.75 6.18
CA ASP A 271 18.79 -21.95 6.11
C ASP A 271 19.64 -23.21 5.96
N VAL A 272 19.30 -24.23 6.73
CA VAL A 272 19.99 -25.52 6.66
C VAL A 272 19.42 -26.36 5.53
N ASN A 273 20.29 -27.06 4.79
CA ASN A 273 19.84 -28.12 3.91
C ASN A 273 19.33 -29.29 4.75
N LEU A 274 18.00 -29.44 4.84
CA LEU A 274 17.36 -30.49 5.64
C LEU A 274 17.76 -31.91 5.22
N THR A 275 18.07 -32.12 3.94
CA THR A 275 18.53 -33.42 3.42
C THR A 275 19.91 -33.78 3.98
N ASP A 276 20.84 -32.83 3.94
CA ASP A 276 22.18 -33.01 4.50
C ASP A 276 22.11 -33.12 6.02
N ALA A 277 21.28 -32.32 6.68
CA ALA A 277 21.06 -32.37 8.12
C ALA A 277 20.47 -33.72 8.57
N ALA A 278 19.49 -34.27 7.85
CA ALA A 278 18.93 -35.59 8.14
C ALA A 278 19.97 -36.70 7.97
N THR A 279 20.82 -36.61 6.95
CA THR A 279 21.94 -37.55 6.75
C THR A 279 22.94 -37.48 7.90
N ARG A 280 23.29 -36.26 8.34
CA ARG A 280 24.14 -36.04 9.52
C ARG A 280 23.50 -36.56 10.80
N LEU A 281 22.20 -36.35 10.99
CA LEU A 281 21.47 -36.83 12.18
C LEU A 281 21.57 -38.35 12.31
N ASN A 282 21.32 -39.08 11.22
CA ASN A 282 21.42 -40.54 11.21
C ASN A 282 22.85 -41.01 11.50
N GLY A 283 23.85 -40.35 10.91
CA GLY A 283 25.27 -40.62 11.19
C GLY A 283 25.65 -40.37 12.65
N ASP A 284 25.23 -39.24 13.22
CA ASP A 284 25.49 -38.87 14.62
C ASP A 284 24.77 -39.80 15.60
N GLN A 285 23.55 -40.25 15.29
CA GLN A 285 22.83 -41.27 16.06
C GLN A 285 23.58 -42.61 16.08
N LEU A 286 24.07 -43.07 14.92
CA LEU A 286 24.84 -44.30 14.81
C LEU A 286 26.17 -44.19 15.58
N ALA A 287 26.88 -43.06 15.47
CA ALA A 287 28.12 -42.81 16.19
C ALA A 287 27.91 -42.76 17.71
N LEU A 288 26.80 -42.18 18.17
CA LEU A 288 26.45 -42.14 19.59
C LEU A 288 26.10 -43.55 20.11
N GLN A 289 25.34 -44.35 19.37
CA GLN A 289 25.07 -45.75 19.69
C GLN A 289 26.36 -46.58 19.77
N ALA A 290 27.27 -46.41 18.81
CA ALA A 290 28.59 -47.05 18.83
C ALA A 290 29.41 -46.64 20.06
N SER A 291 29.40 -45.35 20.41
CA SER A 291 30.08 -44.81 21.61
C SER A 291 29.54 -45.45 22.89
N TYR A 292 28.21 -45.59 23.02
CA TYR A 292 27.59 -46.28 24.16
C TYR A 292 27.97 -47.76 24.23
N ASN A 293 28.00 -48.46 23.09
CA ASN A 293 28.41 -49.86 23.03
C ASN A 293 29.87 -50.06 23.48
N ILE A 294 30.79 -49.20 23.03
CA ILE A 294 32.21 -49.24 23.41
C ILE A 294 32.38 -48.95 24.91
N MET A 295 31.69 -47.94 25.45
CA MET A 295 31.68 -47.67 26.90
C MET A 295 31.13 -48.87 27.69
N GLY A 296 30.06 -49.50 27.20
CA GLY A 296 29.46 -50.69 27.78
C GLY A 296 30.40 -51.90 27.78
N GLN A 297 31.24 -52.07 26.75
CA GLN A 297 32.26 -53.12 26.70
C GLN A 297 33.44 -52.80 27.63
N LEU A 298 33.92 -51.56 27.66
CA LEU A 298 35.04 -51.14 28.51
C LEU A 298 34.70 -51.15 30.02
N SER A 299 33.46 -50.84 30.40
CA SER A 299 32.99 -50.98 31.78
C SER A 299 32.95 -52.45 32.26
N LYS A 300 32.75 -53.41 31.33
CA LYS A 300 32.82 -54.85 31.62
C LYS A 300 34.25 -55.39 31.70
N LEU A 301 35.22 -54.72 31.07
CA LEU A 301 36.66 -55.03 31.16
C LEU A 301 37.33 -54.44 32.42
N THR A 302 36.54 -53.93 33.37
CA THR A 302 37.07 -53.43 34.64
C THR A 302 37.80 -54.55 35.39
N LEU A 303 38.94 -54.20 36.00
CA LEU A 303 39.87 -55.09 36.71
C LEU A 303 39.22 -55.96 37.81
N LEU A 304 37.97 -55.68 38.19
CA LEU A 304 37.16 -56.44 39.14
C LEU A 304 36.71 -57.81 38.60
N ASN A 305 36.75 -58.03 37.28
CA ASN A 305 36.48 -59.34 36.68
C ASN A 305 37.75 -60.19 36.49
N TYR A 306 38.94 -59.65 36.82
CA TYR A 306 40.23 -60.33 36.64
C TYR A 306 41.07 -60.39 37.93
N LEU A 307 40.46 -60.04 39.07
CA LEU A 307 40.93 -60.27 40.43
C LEU A 307 39.92 -61.20 41.12
#